data_AF-A0A6L3IJW1-F1
#
_entry.id   AF-A0A6L3IJW1-F1
#
_cell.length_a   1.000
_cell.length_b   1.000
_cell.length_c   1.000
_cell.angle_alpha   90.00
_cell.angle_beta   90.00
_cell.angle_gamma   90.00
#
_symmetry.space_group_name_H-M   'P 1'
#
loop_
_entity.id
_entity.type
_entity.pdbx_description
1 polymer ?
#
loop_
_entity_poly.entity_id
_entity_poly.type
_entity_poly.pdbx_seq_one_letter_code
_entity_poly.pdbx_strand_id
1 'polypeptide(L)'
;MKNNKKLYLAILSLLLLIGNASFAAKEKKYVLSSPDGTLKVEISAGNELAYQVMHGNDTILSHSNIGLVLENGTIVGKTPRITGERRRKIKDNIESPFYRFKEFVATGNELDLKLKGGFGIIFRAYNEGVAYRFYTTQSSDIIIKEEQAEFNFKEDYTAYLPYTTNDKKPMAMAYQNVYDIIPLSKAQPKLAFLPVTVDCGSVKLTL
;
A
#
# COMPACT_ATOMS: atom_id res chain seq x y z
N MET A 1 38.19 -30.37 -43.41
CA MET A 1 36.81 -30.13 -42.89
C MET A 1 36.59 -30.72 -41.48
N LYS A 2 37.48 -30.49 -40.49
CA LYS A 2 37.37 -31.12 -39.15
C LYS A 2 37.15 -30.15 -37.96
N ASN A 3 37.14 -28.83 -38.16
CA ASN A 3 37.10 -27.86 -37.05
C ASN A 3 35.75 -27.16 -36.80
N ASN A 4 34.73 -27.35 -37.65
CA ASN A 4 33.50 -26.55 -37.53
C ASN A 4 32.60 -27.03 -36.37
N LYS A 5 32.65 -28.33 -36.00
CA LYS A 5 31.81 -28.88 -34.91
C LYS A 5 32.12 -28.28 -33.53
N LYS A 6 33.40 -28.00 -33.23
CA LYS A 6 33.79 -27.37 -31.96
C LYS A 6 33.33 -25.91 -31.88
N LEU A 7 33.34 -25.20 -33.01
CA LEU A 7 32.84 -23.83 -33.11
C LEU A 7 31.32 -23.78 -32.91
N TYR A 8 30.57 -24.70 -33.52
CA TYR A 8 29.12 -24.80 -33.30
C TYR A 8 28.76 -25.15 -31.85
N LEU A 9 29.49 -26.07 -31.19
CA LEU A 9 29.26 -26.37 -29.78
C LEU A 9 29.57 -25.18 -28.87
N ALA A 10 30.64 -24.43 -29.16
CA ALA A 10 31.00 -23.23 -28.40
C ALA A 10 29.93 -22.13 -28.54
N ILE A 11 29.42 -21.90 -29.75
CA ILE A 11 28.34 -20.93 -30.01
C ILE A 11 27.03 -21.36 -29.32
N LEU A 12 26.70 -22.66 -29.35
CA LEU A 12 25.51 -23.19 -28.68
C LEU A 12 25.61 -23.06 -27.14
N SER A 13 26.80 -23.30 -26.57
CA SER A 13 27.04 -23.07 -25.13
C SER A 13 26.94 -21.59 -24.74
N LEU A 14 27.37 -20.68 -25.62
CA LEU A 14 27.29 -19.24 -25.37
C LEU A 14 25.84 -18.74 -25.44
N LEU A 15 25.04 -19.26 -26.38
CA LEU A 15 23.59 -18.99 -26.47
C LEU A 15 22.81 -19.54 -25.26
N LEU A 16 23.19 -20.71 -24.73
CA LEU A 16 22.60 -21.29 -23.51
C LEU A 16 22.97 -20.51 -22.23
N LEU A 17 24.13 -19.84 -22.18
CA LEU A 17 24.50 -18.97 -21.06
C LEU A 17 23.77 -17.62 -21.07
N ILE A 18 23.39 -17.11 -22.25
CA ILE A 18 22.69 -15.81 -22.37
C ILE A 18 21.16 -15.97 -22.15
N GLY A 19 20.62 -17.18 -22.34
CA GLY A 19 19.18 -17.47 -22.22
C GLY A 19 18.58 -17.48 -20.80
N ASN A 20 19.40 -17.32 -19.75
CA ASN A 20 18.94 -17.37 -18.34
C ASN A 20 18.99 -16.02 -17.62
N ALA A 21 19.15 -14.90 -18.33
CA ALA A 21 18.81 -13.61 -17.74
C ALA A 21 17.28 -13.55 -17.62
N SER A 22 16.74 -14.04 -16.51
CA SER A 22 15.36 -13.75 -16.11
C SER A 22 15.18 -12.24 -16.22
N PHE A 23 14.40 -11.81 -17.20
CA PHE A 23 13.85 -10.46 -17.25
C PHE A 23 12.90 -10.34 -16.04
N ALA A 24 13.47 -10.15 -14.85
CA ALA A 24 12.72 -9.62 -13.73
C ALA A 24 12.19 -8.27 -14.22
N ALA A 25 10.88 -8.17 -14.39
CA ALA A 25 10.24 -6.92 -14.74
C ALA A 25 10.71 -5.89 -13.72
N LYS A 26 11.44 -4.87 -14.19
CA LYS A 26 12.04 -3.87 -13.31
C LYS A 26 10.92 -3.19 -12.55
N GLU A 27 10.86 -3.45 -11.24
CA GLU A 27 9.92 -2.82 -10.33
C GLU A 27 10.05 -1.31 -10.46
N LYS A 28 8.94 -0.65 -10.80
CA LYS A 28 8.93 0.81 -10.91
C LYS A 28 8.52 1.40 -9.57
N LYS A 29 9.40 2.23 -9.02
CA LYS A 29 9.19 2.91 -7.74
C LYS A 29 8.76 4.35 -7.95
N TYR A 30 7.87 4.82 -7.09
CA TYR A 30 7.39 6.20 -7.01
C TYR A 30 7.54 6.70 -5.59
N VAL A 31 8.06 7.91 -5.43
CA VAL A 31 8.24 8.52 -4.11
C VAL A 31 7.28 9.69 -3.96
N LEU A 32 6.65 9.82 -2.80
CA LEU A 32 5.86 10.99 -2.40
C LEU A 32 6.27 11.40 -0.98
N SER A 33 6.67 12.66 -0.80
CA SER A 33 7.01 13.21 0.52
C SER A 33 5.92 14.15 1.03
N SER A 34 5.80 14.31 2.33
CA SER A 34 5.01 15.37 2.96
C SER A 34 5.56 16.76 2.61
N PRO A 35 4.78 17.84 2.80
CA PRO A 35 5.24 19.21 2.60
C PRO A 35 6.55 19.57 3.33
N ASP A 36 6.75 19.09 4.56
CA ASP A 36 7.97 19.31 5.34
C ASP A 36 9.08 18.27 5.09
N GLY A 37 8.79 17.23 4.31
CA GLY A 37 9.71 16.15 3.98
C GLY A 37 9.91 15.10 5.07
N THR A 38 9.24 15.21 6.23
CA THR A 38 9.41 14.27 7.36
C THR A 38 8.81 12.90 7.07
N LEU A 39 7.63 12.86 6.45
CA LEU A 39 6.99 11.62 5.99
C LEU A 39 7.28 11.38 4.53
N LYS A 40 7.60 10.12 4.20
CA LYS A 40 7.83 9.67 2.84
C LYS A 40 7.11 8.36 2.60
N VAL A 41 6.42 8.27 1.46
CA VAL A 41 5.79 7.06 0.95
C VAL A 41 6.56 6.62 -0.28
N GLU A 42 6.96 5.37 -0.31
CA GLU A 42 7.48 4.70 -1.50
C GLU A 42 6.42 3.73 -2.00
N ILE A 43 5.97 3.91 -3.23
CA ILE A 43 4.99 3.08 -3.91
C ILE A 43 5.71 2.26 -4.96
N SER A 44 5.55 0.95 -4.91
CA SER A 44 6.19 -0.02 -5.77
C SER A 44 5.18 -0.66 -6.71
N ALA A 45 5.43 -0.58 -8.01
CA ALA A 45 4.66 -1.27 -9.05
C ALA A 45 5.54 -2.37 -9.66
N GLY A 46 5.45 -3.57 -9.09
CA GLY A 46 6.24 -4.75 -9.48
C GLY A 46 5.34 -5.92 -9.85
N ASN A 47 5.50 -7.05 -9.15
CA ASN A 47 4.56 -8.17 -9.25
C ASN A 47 3.21 -7.83 -8.61
N GLU A 48 3.22 -6.98 -7.58
CA GLU A 48 2.07 -6.43 -6.89
C GLU A 48 2.27 -4.93 -6.69
N LEU A 49 1.18 -4.22 -6.40
CA LEU A 49 1.21 -2.85 -5.97
C LEU A 49 1.43 -2.86 -4.46
N ALA A 50 2.47 -2.20 -4.02
CA ALA A 50 2.84 -2.16 -2.62
C ALA A 50 3.27 -0.76 -2.22
N TYR A 51 3.30 -0.51 -0.92
CA TYR A 51 3.82 0.72 -0.36
C TYR A 51 4.62 0.48 0.91
N GLN A 52 5.48 1.43 1.24
CA GLN A 52 6.16 1.54 2.52
C GLN A 52 6.11 2.99 2.98
N VAL A 53 6.11 3.21 4.30
CA VAL A 53 6.05 4.54 4.92
C VAL A 53 7.26 4.74 5.83
N MET A 54 7.94 5.86 5.63
CA MET A 54 9.10 6.27 6.42
C MET A 54 8.82 7.60 7.12
N HIS A 55 9.32 7.75 8.34
CA HIS A 55 9.36 9.00 9.08
C HIS A 55 10.82 9.32 9.41
N GLY A 56 11.37 10.36 8.77
CA GLY A 56 12.81 10.62 8.79
C GLY A 56 13.59 9.46 8.16
N ASN A 57 14.47 8.83 8.95
CA ASN A 57 15.25 7.66 8.52
C ASN A 57 14.61 6.32 8.93
N ASP A 58 13.52 6.34 9.69
CA ASP A 58 12.89 5.14 10.23
C ASP A 58 11.78 4.64 9.30
N THR A 59 11.85 3.38 8.89
CA THR A 59 10.74 2.68 8.25
C THR A 59 9.70 2.32 9.30
N ILE A 60 8.55 2.99 9.26
CA ILE A 60 7.43 2.76 10.18
C ILE A 60 6.55 1.62 9.65
N LEU A 61 6.25 1.66 8.35
CA LEU A 61 5.53 0.61 7.64
C LEU A 61 6.43 0.03 6.56
N SER A 62 6.72 -1.26 6.68
CA SER A 62 7.48 -2.03 5.68
C SER A 62 6.64 -2.27 4.43
N HIS A 63 7.25 -2.89 3.43
CA HIS A 63 6.59 -3.31 2.19
C HIS A 63 5.25 -4.00 2.50
N SER A 64 4.16 -3.35 2.09
CA SER A 64 2.79 -3.78 2.37
C SER A 64 1.99 -3.77 1.07
N ASN A 65 1.43 -4.92 0.71
CA ASN A 65 0.67 -5.06 -0.52
C ASN A 65 -0.72 -4.40 -0.41
N ILE A 66 -1.17 -3.82 -1.52
CA ILE A 66 -2.50 -3.24 -1.65
C ILE A 66 -3.13 -3.63 -2.98
N GLY A 67 -4.42 -3.94 -2.97
CA GLY A 67 -5.11 -4.37 -4.18
C GLY A 67 -6.60 -4.62 -3.97
N LEU A 68 -7.30 -4.79 -5.08
CA LEU A 68 -8.72 -5.15 -5.10
C LEU A 68 -8.92 -6.41 -5.93
N VAL A 69 -9.69 -7.36 -5.41
CA VAL A 69 -10.18 -8.53 -6.15
C VAL A 69 -11.62 -8.26 -6.56
N LEU A 70 -11.89 -8.29 -7.86
CA LEU A 70 -13.24 -8.15 -8.39
C LEU A 70 -13.90 -9.50 -8.57
N GLU A 71 -15.24 -9.52 -8.56
CA GLU A 71 -16.03 -10.75 -8.70
C GLU A 71 -15.71 -11.53 -9.99
N ASN A 72 -15.35 -10.83 -11.07
CA ASN A 72 -14.98 -11.44 -12.35
C ASN A 72 -13.55 -12.02 -12.39
N GLY A 73 -12.83 -12.04 -11.26
CA GLY A 73 -11.47 -12.54 -11.13
C GLY A 73 -10.36 -11.55 -11.49
N THR A 74 -10.70 -10.31 -11.88
CA THR A 74 -9.70 -9.25 -12.08
C THR A 74 -9.08 -8.85 -10.74
N ILE A 75 -7.75 -8.77 -10.69
CA ILE A 75 -7.01 -8.30 -9.51
C ILE A 75 -6.35 -6.96 -9.83
N VAL A 76 -6.92 -5.87 -9.32
CA VAL A 76 -6.34 -4.53 -9.40
C VAL A 76 -5.16 -4.48 -8.44
N GLY A 77 -3.99 -4.11 -8.95
CA GLY A 77 -2.74 -4.11 -8.19
C GLY A 77 -1.83 -5.29 -8.51
N LYS A 78 -2.31 -6.38 -9.14
CA LYS A 78 -1.45 -7.47 -9.61
C LYS A 78 -0.77 -7.11 -10.94
N THR A 79 0.55 -7.23 -11.00
CA THR A 79 1.41 -6.82 -12.14
C THR A 79 0.97 -5.46 -12.71
N PRO A 80 0.90 -4.42 -11.87
CA PRO A 80 0.18 -3.20 -12.20
C PRO A 80 0.92 -2.45 -13.31
N ARG A 81 0.24 -2.23 -14.43
CA ARG A 81 0.76 -1.40 -15.51
C ARG A 81 0.33 0.05 -15.32
N ILE A 82 1.26 0.90 -14.92
CA ILE A 82 1.03 2.33 -14.79
C ILE A 82 0.96 2.98 -16.17
N THR A 83 -0.15 3.66 -16.47
CA THR A 83 -0.42 4.33 -17.76
C THR A 83 -0.33 5.85 -17.67
N GLY A 84 -0.31 6.41 -16.46
CA GLY A 84 -0.18 7.84 -16.21
C GLY A 84 0.22 8.14 -14.78
N GLU A 85 0.90 9.26 -14.61
CA GLU A 85 1.34 9.79 -13.32
C GLU A 85 0.99 11.27 -13.29
N ARG A 86 0.34 11.73 -12.21
CA ARG A 86 0.07 13.14 -11.98
C ARG A 86 0.42 13.49 -10.54
N ARG A 87 1.15 14.58 -10.37
CA ARG A 87 1.54 15.12 -9.06
C ARG A 87 0.93 16.48 -8.87
N ARG A 88 0.49 16.80 -7.64
CA ARG A 88 0.10 18.16 -7.27
C ARG A 88 0.33 18.42 -5.79
N LYS A 89 0.46 19.70 -5.45
CA LYS A 89 0.34 20.17 -4.07
C LYS A 89 -1.15 20.39 -3.78
N ILE A 90 -1.59 19.99 -2.60
CA ILE A 90 -2.94 20.17 -2.08
C ILE A 90 -2.88 21.26 -1.01
N LYS A 91 -3.85 22.16 -1.05
CA LYS A 91 -4.14 23.10 0.02
C LYS A 91 -5.64 23.36 0.01
N ASP A 92 -6.36 22.61 0.82
CA ASP A 92 -7.81 22.70 0.90
C ASP A 92 -8.19 23.43 2.21
N ASN A 93 -8.89 24.55 2.08
CA ASN A 93 -9.50 25.22 3.24
C ASN A 93 -10.87 24.58 3.47
N ILE A 94 -11.08 23.99 4.64
CA ILE A 94 -12.27 23.21 4.96
C ILE A 94 -12.98 23.88 6.13
N GLU A 95 -14.21 24.31 5.90
CA GLU A 95 -15.12 24.71 6.99
C GLU A 95 -15.64 23.46 7.70
N SER A 96 -15.66 23.49 9.03
CA SER A 96 -16.03 22.33 9.85
C SER A 96 -17.01 22.73 10.95
N PRO A 97 -18.25 23.09 10.59
CA PRO A 97 -19.27 23.44 11.58
C PRO A 97 -19.54 22.26 12.52
N PHE A 98 -19.81 22.55 13.79
CA PHE A 98 -20.08 21.55 14.84
C PHE A 98 -18.94 20.55 15.11
N TYR A 99 -17.71 20.92 14.78
CA TYR A 99 -16.53 20.09 15.04
C TYR A 99 -15.57 20.75 16.05
N ARG A 100 -14.42 20.11 16.30
CA ARG A 100 -13.41 20.59 17.28
C ARG A 100 -12.74 21.91 16.88
N PHE A 101 -12.77 22.26 15.59
CA PHE A 101 -12.32 23.53 15.04
C PHE A 101 -13.41 24.07 14.13
N LYS A 102 -13.50 25.40 13.97
CA LYS A 102 -14.47 26.04 13.04
C LYS A 102 -14.10 25.85 11.56
N GLU A 103 -12.81 25.77 11.29
CA GLU A 103 -12.21 25.58 9.97
C GLU A 103 -10.79 25.03 10.15
N PHE A 104 -10.25 24.38 9.13
CA PHE A 104 -8.85 23.96 9.09
C PHE A 104 -8.32 23.88 7.66
N VAL A 105 -6.99 23.89 7.51
CA VAL A 105 -6.33 23.82 6.21
C VAL A 105 -5.65 22.46 6.06
N ALA A 106 -6.13 21.64 5.13
CA ALA A 106 -5.48 20.38 4.77
C ALA A 106 -4.42 20.63 3.69
N THR A 107 -3.14 20.59 4.07
CA THR A 107 -2.01 20.79 3.15
C THR A 107 -1.22 19.51 2.98
N GLY A 108 -0.99 19.09 1.74
CA GLY A 108 -0.27 17.85 1.45
C GLY A 108 0.28 17.81 0.02
N ASN A 109 0.98 16.74 -0.30
CA ASN A 109 1.35 16.42 -1.68
C ASN A 109 0.54 15.21 -2.15
N GLU A 110 0.12 15.20 -3.42
CA GLU A 110 -0.65 14.12 -4.03
C GLU A 110 0.14 13.46 -5.16
N LEU A 111 0.03 12.14 -5.24
CA LEU A 111 0.45 11.34 -6.38
C LEU A 111 -0.74 10.51 -6.85
N ASP A 112 -1.16 10.73 -8.09
CA ASP A 112 -2.19 9.97 -8.79
C ASP A 112 -1.54 9.08 -9.83
N LEU A 113 -1.67 7.76 -9.65
CA LEU A 113 -1.18 6.73 -10.56
C LEU A 113 -2.38 6.10 -11.27
N LYS A 114 -2.44 6.30 -12.59
CA LYS A 114 -3.41 5.62 -13.45
C LYS A 114 -2.93 4.21 -13.75
N LEU A 115 -3.77 3.23 -13.45
CA LEU A 115 -3.55 1.81 -13.75
C LEU A 115 -4.24 1.46 -15.07
N LYS A 116 -3.66 0.54 -15.84
CA LYS A 116 -4.35 -0.05 -17.00
C LYS A 116 -5.65 -0.73 -16.52
N GLY A 117 -6.69 -0.68 -17.36
CA GLY A 117 -7.99 -1.30 -17.06
C GLY A 117 -9.01 -0.33 -16.45
N GLY A 118 -8.77 0.99 -16.56
CA GLY A 118 -9.71 1.99 -16.05
C GLY A 118 -9.72 2.09 -14.53
N PHE A 119 -8.62 1.73 -13.87
CA PHE A 119 -8.43 1.91 -12.44
C PHE A 119 -7.34 2.94 -12.18
N GLY A 120 -7.27 3.43 -10.95
CA GLY A 120 -6.16 4.22 -10.48
C GLY A 120 -6.07 4.21 -8.96
N ILE A 121 -4.96 4.73 -8.45
CA ILE A 121 -4.75 4.93 -7.02
C ILE A 121 -4.20 6.33 -6.78
N ILE A 122 -4.74 7.00 -5.77
CA ILE A 122 -4.27 8.31 -5.32
C ILE A 122 -3.65 8.13 -3.96
N PHE A 123 -2.40 8.55 -3.82
CA PHE A 123 -1.72 8.73 -2.53
C PHE A 123 -1.66 10.20 -2.17
N ARG A 124 -1.83 10.51 -0.89
CA ARG A 124 -1.61 11.82 -0.30
C ARG A 124 -0.68 11.69 0.89
N ALA A 125 0.34 12.55 0.94
CA ALA A 125 1.22 12.69 2.09
C ALA A 125 1.01 14.08 2.71
N TYR A 126 0.50 14.06 3.94
CA TYR A 126 0.42 15.20 4.84
C TYR A 126 1.62 15.14 5.81
N ASN A 127 1.89 16.20 6.57
CA ASN A 127 2.97 16.17 7.57
C ASN A 127 2.69 15.17 8.70
N GLU A 128 1.42 14.85 8.95
CA GLU A 128 0.97 14.02 10.08
C GLU A 128 0.40 12.67 9.65
N GLY A 129 0.39 12.36 8.35
CA GLY A 129 -0.20 11.12 7.88
C GLY A 129 -0.15 10.90 6.38
N VAL A 130 -0.41 9.65 6.01
CA VAL A 130 -0.49 9.18 4.63
C VAL A 130 -1.86 8.59 4.42
N ALA A 131 -2.48 8.90 3.29
CA ALA A 131 -3.73 8.29 2.87
C ALA A 131 -3.61 7.79 1.44
N TYR A 132 -4.30 6.69 1.13
CA TYR A 132 -4.50 6.27 -0.25
C TYR A 132 -5.97 5.92 -0.50
N ARG A 133 -6.36 5.94 -1.77
CA ARG A 133 -7.63 5.36 -2.22
C ARG A 133 -7.54 4.88 -3.65
N PHE A 134 -8.17 3.74 -3.94
CA PHE A 134 -8.44 3.34 -5.32
C PHE A 134 -9.57 4.17 -5.92
N TYR A 135 -9.55 4.30 -7.25
CA TYR A 135 -10.67 4.82 -8.03
C TYR A 135 -10.81 4.03 -9.33
N THR A 136 -11.98 4.15 -9.96
CA THR A 136 -12.27 3.59 -11.28
C THR A 136 -12.82 4.67 -12.20
N THR A 137 -12.54 4.54 -13.49
CA THR A 137 -13.15 5.32 -14.56
C THR A 137 -14.01 4.43 -15.47
N GLN A 138 -14.26 3.19 -15.06
CA GLN A 138 -15.19 2.31 -15.77
C GLN A 138 -16.62 2.83 -15.59
N SER A 139 -17.42 2.76 -16.65
CA SER A 139 -18.82 3.16 -16.65
C SER A 139 -19.77 2.02 -16.27
N SER A 140 -19.32 0.77 -16.38
CA SER A 140 -20.08 -0.40 -15.98
C SER A 140 -19.97 -0.64 -14.47
N ASP A 141 -20.98 -1.29 -13.92
CA ASP A 141 -20.96 -1.73 -12.53
C ASP A 141 -19.78 -2.66 -12.25
N ILE A 142 -19.19 -2.50 -11.07
CA ILE A 142 -18.12 -3.36 -10.56
C ILE A 142 -18.54 -3.92 -9.20
N ILE A 143 -18.23 -5.18 -8.95
CA ILE A 143 -18.39 -5.82 -7.65
C ILE A 143 -16.99 -6.09 -7.12
N ILE A 144 -16.64 -5.45 -6.01
CA ILE A 144 -15.42 -5.73 -5.25
C ILE A 144 -15.74 -6.91 -4.34
N LYS A 145 -14.99 -8.00 -4.53
CA LYS A 145 -15.11 -9.20 -3.73
C LYS A 145 -14.28 -9.09 -2.45
N GLU A 146 -13.02 -8.67 -2.60
CA GLU A 146 -12.06 -8.52 -1.49
C GLU A 146 -11.17 -7.30 -1.73
N GLU A 147 -10.71 -6.69 -0.64
CA GLU A 147 -9.64 -5.70 -0.63
C GLU A 147 -8.46 -6.28 0.14
N GLN A 148 -7.27 -6.21 -0.47
CA GLN A 148 -6.01 -6.42 0.22
C GLN A 148 -5.51 -5.05 0.68
N ALA A 149 -5.37 -4.87 1.99
CA ALA A 149 -4.80 -3.70 2.62
C ALA A 149 -3.88 -4.16 3.75
N GLU A 150 -2.60 -4.34 3.43
CA GLU A 150 -1.61 -4.78 4.41
C GLU A 150 -0.99 -3.60 5.17
N PHE A 151 -0.58 -3.90 6.40
CA PHE A 151 0.13 -2.99 7.28
C PHE A 151 1.26 -3.76 7.98
N ASN A 152 2.39 -3.93 7.28
CA ASN A 152 3.49 -4.75 7.75
C ASN A 152 4.46 -3.93 8.62
N PHE A 153 4.58 -4.27 9.90
CA PHE A 153 5.51 -3.64 10.84
C PHE A 153 6.83 -4.40 10.90
N LYS A 154 7.95 -3.69 11.09
CA LYS A 154 9.31 -4.28 11.11
C LYS A 154 9.66 -5.01 12.42
N GLU A 155 8.95 -4.69 13.50
CA GLU A 155 9.23 -5.14 14.86
C GLU A 155 7.93 -5.55 15.56
N ASP A 156 8.07 -6.29 16.67
CA ASP A 156 6.94 -6.70 17.51
C ASP A 156 6.47 -5.56 18.44
N TYR A 157 5.88 -4.54 17.83
CA TYR A 157 5.41 -3.36 18.53
C TYR A 157 4.19 -3.62 19.40
N THR A 158 3.97 -2.76 20.39
CA THR A 158 2.73 -2.75 21.18
C THR A 158 1.60 -2.16 20.35
N ALA A 159 0.50 -2.90 20.24
CA ALA A 159 -0.73 -2.48 19.58
C ALA A 159 -1.85 -2.28 20.59
N TYR A 160 -2.74 -1.34 20.26
CA TYR A 160 -3.97 -1.03 20.97
C TYR A 160 -5.12 -1.47 20.07
N LEU A 161 -5.71 -2.62 20.40
CA LEU A 161 -6.66 -3.33 19.53
C LEU A 161 -8.03 -3.44 20.21
N PRO A 162 -9.09 -2.82 19.67
CA PRO A 162 -10.44 -3.03 20.16
C PRO A 162 -11.07 -4.17 19.35
N TYR A 163 -11.05 -5.38 19.93
CA TYR A 163 -11.56 -6.56 19.25
C TYR A 163 -13.09 -6.57 19.13
N THR A 164 -13.60 -7.34 18.16
CA THR A 164 -15.04 -7.60 18.04
C THR A 164 -15.61 -8.18 19.33
N THR A 165 -16.83 -7.81 19.69
CA THR A 165 -17.53 -8.39 20.83
C THR A 165 -18.34 -9.64 20.45
N ASN A 166 -18.28 -10.08 19.19
CA ASN A 166 -19.07 -11.20 18.66
C ASN A 166 -18.21 -12.17 17.84
N ASP A 167 -17.68 -13.22 18.48
CA ASP A 167 -16.79 -14.18 17.81
C ASP A 167 -17.47 -14.97 16.68
N LYS A 168 -18.77 -15.24 16.80
CA LYS A 168 -19.51 -16.04 15.80
C LYS A 168 -19.88 -15.21 14.57
N LYS A 169 -20.14 -13.92 14.76
CA LYS A 169 -20.46 -12.96 13.69
C LYS A 169 -19.70 -11.66 13.93
N PRO A 170 -18.39 -11.61 13.62
CA PRO A 170 -17.50 -10.48 13.95
C PRO A 170 -17.99 -9.10 13.52
N MET A 171 -18.70 -9.03 12.39
CA MET A 171 -19.24 -7.78 11.84
C MET A 171 -20.59 -7.37 12.46
N ALA A 172 -21.28 -8.28 13.16
CA ALA A 172 -22.56 -8.01 13.81
C ALA A 172 -22.32 -7.58 15.27
N MET A 173 -21.81 -6.36 15.43
CA MET A 173 -21.40 -5.79 16.72
C MET A 173 -21.74 -4.30 16.84
N ALA A 174 -21.72 -3.78 18.07
CA ALA A 174 -22.06 -2.39 18.38
C ALA A 174 -20.88 -1.40 18.31
N TYR A 175 -19.67 -1.86 17.95
CA TYR A 175 -18.43 -1.05 17.97
C TYR A 175 -18.10 -0.44 19.35
N GLN A 176 -18.42 -1.19 20.41
CA GLN A 176 -18.17 -0.82 21.80
C GLN A 176 -17.32 -1.92 22.44
N ASN A 177 -16.04 -1.64 22.63
CA ASN A 177 -15.15 -2.52 23.39
C ASN A 177 -13.99 -1.70 23.99
N VAL A 178 -13.30 -2.26 24.98
CA VAL A 178 -12.03 -1.74 25.48
C VAL A 178 -10.88 -2.17 24.57
N TYR A 179 -9.71 -1.53 24.73
CA TYR A 179 -8.50 -1.88 24.00
C TYR A 179 -7.71 -2.95 24.74
N ASP A 180 -7.31 -3.99 24.01
CA ASP A 180 -6.22 -4.85 24.42
C ASP A 180 -4.90 -4.14 24.08
N ILE A 181 -4.00 -4.03 25.06
CA ILE A 181 -2.67 -3.41 24.92
C ILE A 181 -1.63 -4.53 24.96
N ILE A 182 -1.22 -4.99 23.79
CA ILE A 182 -0.43 -6.21 23.63
C ILE A 182 0.57 -6.09 22.47
N PRO A 183 1.71 -6.79 22.52
CA PRO A 183 2.58 -6.94 21.34
C PRO A 183 1.82 -7.54 20.15
N LEU A 184 2.15 -7.13 18.93
CA LEU A 184 1.56 -7.63 17.68
C LEU A 184 1.64 -9.17 17.58
N SER A 185 2.74 -9.77 18.04
CA SER A 185 2.94 -11.23 18.06
C SER A 185 1.96 -11.98 18.99
N LYS A 186 1.35 -11.27 19.95
CA LYS A 186 0.35 -11.79 20.88
C LYS A 186 -1.07 -11.43 20.49
N ALA A 187 -1.26 -10.71 19.38
CA ALA A 187 -2.58 -10.36 18.88
C ALA A 187 -3.41 -11.62 18.64
N GLN A 188 -4.68 -11.57 19.06
CA GLN A 188 -5.63 -12.63 18.77
C GLN A 188 -5.95 -12.63 17.28
N PRO A 189 -6.14 -13.81 16.64
CA PRO A 189 -6.58 -13.92 15.25
C PRO A 189 -8.09 -13.61 15.13
N LYS A 190 -8.45 -12.41 15.58
CA LYS A 190 -9.81 -11.93 15.76
C LYS A 190 -9.90 -10.53 15.18
N LEU A 191 -11.05 -10.20 14.58
CA LEU A 191 -11.26 -8.88 14.00
C LEU A 191 -11.13 -7.79 15.08
N ALA A 192 -10.25 -6.83 14.86
CA ALA A 192 -10.22 -5.56 15.57
C ALA A 192 -10.82 -4.48 14.68
N PHE A 193 -11.69 -3.64 15.24
CA PHE A 193 -12.31 -2.55 14.49
C PHE A 193 -11.46 -1.27 14.59
N LEU A 194 -11.61 -0.38 13.62
CA LEU A 194 -10.88 0.89 13.59
C LEU A 194 -11.48 1.92 14.55
N PRO A 195 -10.68 2.87 15.06
CA PRO A 195 -9.24 3.01 14.83
C PRO A 195 -8.41 2.02 15.64
N VAL A 196 -7.29 1.58 15.08
CA VAL A 196 -6.25 0.82 15.81
C VAL A 196 -4.98 1.64 15.87
N THR A 197 -4.19 1.50 16.94
CA THR A 197 -2.92 2.23 17.08
C THR A 197 -1.78 1.27 17.38
N VAL A 198 -0.64 1.46 16.73
CA VAL A 198 0.61 0.74 16.96
C VAL A 198 1.68 1.72 17.43
N ASP A 199 2.28 1.43 18.58
CA ASP A 199 3.33 2.23 19.19
C ASP A 199 4.69 1.82 18.64
N CYS A 200 5.21 2.56 17.66
CA CYS A 200 6.47 2.31 17.00
C CYS A 200 7.65 3.01 17.70
N GLY A 201 7.52 3.29 19.00
CA GLY A 201 8.52 3.99 19.81
C GLY A 201 8.38 5.50 19.74
N SER A 202 9.16 6.14 18.88
CA SER A 202 9.14 7.61 18.69
C SER A 202 7.93 8.11 17.91
N VAL A 203 7.22 7.20 17.23
CA VAL A 203 6.04 7.49 16.41
C VAL A 203 4.90 6.55 16.83
N LYS A 204 3.68 7.07 16.87
CA LYS A 204 2.46 6.25 16.94
C LYS A 204 1.77 6.26 15.59
N LEU A 205 1.47 5.08 15.06
CA LEU A 205 0.75 4.92 13.81
C LEU A 205 -0.68 4.49 14.12
N THR A 206 -1.65 5.33 13.75
CA THR A 206 -3.08 5.02 13.85
C THR A 206 -3.63 4.73 12.46
N LEU A 207 -4.35 3.62 12.33
CA LEU A 207 -5.09 3.21 11.14
C LEU A 207 -6.57 3.59 11.28
#